data_AF-A0A8B8ND78-F1
#
_entry.id   AF-A0A8B8ND78-F1
#
_cell.length_a   1.000
_cell.length_b   1.000
_cell.length_c   1.000
_cell.angle_alpha   90.00
_cell.angle_beta   90.00
_cell.angle_gamma   90.00
#
_symmetry.space_group_name_H-M   'P 1'
#
loop_
_entity.id
_entity.type
_entity.pdbx_description
1 polymer ?
#
loop_
_entity_poly.entity_id
_entity_poly.type
_entity_poly.pdbx_seq_one_letter_code
_entity_poly.pdbx_strand_id
1 'polypeptide(L)'
;MAKSKVLIVGGTGYIGRRLVRASLDQGHPTYVLQRPEIGLDIEKLQTLLSFKRRGAHLIEGSFSDVRTLVDAVRQVDVVICAMSGVHFRSHNILMQLKLVEAIKEAGNVTVTRVP
;
A
#
# COMPACT_ATOMS: atom_id res chain seq x y z
N MET A 1 19.85 -12.95 -5.39
CA MET A 1 18.58 -12.64 -6.09
C MET A 1 18.21 -11.20 -5.78
N ALA A 2 17.75 -10.42 -6.75
CA ALA A 2 17.24 -9.07 -6.49
C ALA A 2 15.99 -9.15 -5.60
N LYS A 3 15.85 -8.22 -4.65
CA LYS A 3 14.68 -8.14 -3.77
C LYS A 3 13.50 -7.53 -4.54
N SER A 4 12.32 -8.12 -4.42
CA SER A 4 11.09 -7.58 -5.02
C SER A 4 10.75 -6.21 -4.44
N LYS A 5 10.28 -5.30 -5.29
CA LYS A 5 9.67 -4.01 -4.91
C LYS A 5 8.27 -4.27 -4.35
N VAL A 6 7.99 -3.78 -3.15
CA VAL A 6 6.75 -4.10 -2.43
C VAL A 6 5.93 -2.84 -2.21
N LEU A 7 4.70 -2.81 -2.71
CA LEU A 7 3.68 -1.81 -2.33
C LEU A 7 2.87 -2.31 -1.15
N ILE A 8 2.78 -1.51 -0.08
CA ILE A 8 1.96 -1.81 1.09
C ILE A 8 0.82 -0.80 1.16
N VAL A 9 -0.41 -1.29 0.97
CA VAL A 9 -1.65 -0.53 1.10
C VAL A 9 -2.16 -0.63 2.53
N GLY A 10 -2.54 0.50 3.14
CA GLY A 10 -2.93 0.54 4.55
C GLY A 10 -1.74 0.50 5.52
N GLY A 11 -0.56 0.94 5.07
CA GLY A 11 0.69 0.88 5.85
C GLY A 11 0.69 1.63 7.18
N THR A 12 -0.26 2.56 7.42
CA THR A 12 -0.40 3.27 8.70
C THR A 12 -1.33 2.57 9.70
N GLY A 13 -2.04 1.51 9.28
CA GLY A 13 -2.91 0.72 10.15
C GLY A 13 -2.14 -0.19 11.12
N TYR A 14 -2.85 -0.87 12.02
CA TYR A 14 -2.25 -1.72 13.06
C TYR A 14 -1.32 -2.80 12.50
N ILE A 15 -1.80 -3.57 11.52
CA ILE A 15 -1.00 -4.60 10.84
C ILE A 15 -0.06 -3.98 9.81
N GLY A 16 -0.53 -3.01 9.02
CA GLY A 16 0.26 -2.34 7.99
C GLY A 16 1.60 -1.80 8.50
N ARG A 17 1.63 -1.17 9.68
CA ARG A 17 2.88 -0.62 10.23
C ARG A 17 3.94 -1.68 10.49
N ARG A 18 3.53 -2.89 10.87
CA ARG A 18 4.45 -4.02 11.11
C ARG A 18 4.96 -4.59 9.79
N LEU A 19 4.09 -4.69 8.79
CA LEU A 19 4.46 -5.15 7.45
C LEU A 19 5.46 -4.19 6.78
N VAL A 20 5.26 -2.87 6.91
CA VAL A 20 6.22 -1.88 6.38
C VAL A 20 7.59 -2.05 7.03
N ARG A 21 7.65 -2.18 8.36
CA ARG A 21 8.91 -2.39 9.08
C ARG A 21 9.59 -3.67 8.63
N ALA A 22 8.86 -4.78 8.59
CA ALA A 22 9.40 -6.07 8.16
C ALA A 22 9.91 -6.05 6.72
N SER A 23 9.20 -5.40 5.79
CA SER A 23 9.64 -5.25 4.40
C SER A 23 10.97 -4.50 4.30
N LEU A 24 11.09 -3.38 5.05
CA LEU A 24 12.33 -2.60 5.14
C LEU A 24 13.47 -3.39 5.80
N ASP A 25 13.20 -4.07 6.93
CA ASP A 25 14.19 -4.87 7.67
C ASP A 25 14.73 -6.03 6.82
N GLN A 26 13.90 -6.58 5.93
CA GLN A 26 14.27 -7.62 4.97
C GLN A 26 14.94 -7.09 3.69
N GLY A 27 15.15 -5.77 3.60
CA GLY A 27 15.87 -5.12 2.50
C GLY A 27 15.10 -5.00 1.18
N HIS A 28 13.76 -5.08 1.23
CA HIS A 28 12.94 -4.83 0.04
C HIS A 28 12.84 -3.33 -0.25
N PRO A 29 12.89 -2.88 -1.52
CA PRO A 29 12.43 -1.55 -1.87
C PRO A 29 10.94 -1.42 -1.51
N THR A 30 10.66 -0.69 -0.43
CA THR A 30 9.31 -0.63 0.14
C THR A 30 8.63 0.66 -0.28
N TYR A 31 7.46 0.52 -0.89
CA TYR A 31 6.54 1.58 -1.26
C TYR A 31 5.33 1.53 -0.33
N VAL A 32 4.89 2.69 0.17
CA VAL A 32 3.74 2.81 1.06
C VAL A 32 2.72 3.72 0.41
N LEU A 33 1.48 3.21 0.24
CA LEU A 33 0.40 4.01 -0.32
C LEU A 33 -0.03 5.08 0.68
N GLN A 34 0.07 6.34 0.27
CA GLN A 34 -0.36 7.53 0.97
C GLN A 34 -1.63 8.06 0.30
N ARG A 35 -2.68 8.32 1.08
CA ARG A 35 -3.89 8.98 0.55
C ARG A 35 -3.72 10.50 0.60
N PRO A 36 -4.27 11.27 -0.36
CA PRO A 36 -4.16 12.73 -0.36
C PRO A 36 -4.62 13.38 0.95
N GLU A 37 -5.73 12.89 1.52
CA GLU A 37 -6.32 13.42 2.75
C GLU A 37 -5.58 13.02 4.05
N ILE A 38 -4.43 12.35 3.98
CA ILE A 38 -3.71 11.87 5.18
C ILE A 38 -3.20 13.01 6.07
N GLY A 39 -3.00 14.21 5.50
CA GLY A 39 -2.54 15.39 6.25
C GLY A 39 -3.50 15.84 7.36
N LEU A 40 -4.75 15.37 7.32
CA LEU A 40 -5.75 15.62 8.36
C LEU A 40 -5.54 14.76 9.62
N ASP A 41 -4.70 13.72 9.54
CA ASP A 41 -4.42 12.79 10.63
C ASP A 41 -2.91 12.85 10.96
N ILE A 42 -2.58 13.66 11.97
CA ILE A 42 -1.19 13.97 12.35
C ILE A 42 -0.43 12.69 12.74
N GLU A 43 -1.06 11.75 13.43
CA GLU A 43 -0.42 10.49 13.83
C GLU A 43 -0.07 9.61 12.63
N LYS A 44 -0.98 9.51 11.65
CA LYS A 44 -0.71 8.77 10.41
C LYS A 44 0.37 9.46 9.59
N LEU A 45 0.38 10.79 9.52
CA LEU A 45 1.40 11.54 8.81
C LEU A 45 2.79 11.35 9.44
N GLN A 46 2.90 11.47 10.77
CA GLN A 46 4.15 11.19 11.49
C GLN A 46 4.65 9.76 11.24
N THR A 47 3.73 8.78 11.20
CA THR A 47 4.07 7.40 10.86
C THR A 47 4.65 7.31 9.44
N LEU A 48 4.02 7.91 8.43
CA LEU A 48 4.54 7.90 7.05
C LEU A 48 5.92 8.56 6.95
N LEU A 49 6.12 9.70 7.61
CA LEU A 49 7.42 10.38 7.65
C LEU A 49 8.48 9.52 8.37
N SER A 50 8.09 8.75 9.38
CA SER A 50 9.00 7.78 10.01
C SER A 50 9.45 6.68 9.05
N PHE A 51 8.55 6.19 8.18
CA PHE A 51 8.89 5.20 7.16
C PHE A 51 9.78 5.80 6.08
N LYS A 52 9.47 7.01 5.62
CA LYS A 52 10.30 7.73 4.64
C LYS A 52 11.73 7.93 5.15
N ARG A 53 11.90 8.32 6.43
CA ARG A 53 13.23 8.41 7.07
C ARG A 53 13.99 7.08 7.13
N ARG A 54 13.28 5.96 7.13
CA ARG A 54 13.85 4.61 7.08
C ARG A 54 14.10 4.08 5.65
N GLY A 55 13.86 4.91 4.62
CA GLY A 55 14.09 4.55 3.22
C GLY A 55 12.85 4.07 2.46
N ALA A 56 11.66 4.14 3.05
CA ALA A 56 10.44 3.85 2.29
C ALA A 56 10.12 4.95 1.27
N HIS A 57 9.60 4.56 0.11
CA HIS A 57 9.02 5.45 -0.88
C HIS A 57 7.54 5.68 -0.56
N LEU A 58 7.13 6.94 -0.46
CA LEU A 58 5.70 7.27 -0.31
C LEU A 58 5.13 7.50 -1.72
N ILE A 59 4.09 6.75 -2.08
CA ILE A 59 3.36 6.92 -3.34
C ILE A 59 1.97 7.43 -3.00
N GLU A 60 1.55 8.53 -3.62
CA GLU A 60 0.19 9.02 -3.50
C GLU A 60 -0.77 8.17 -4.34
N GLY A 61 -1.92 7.80 -3.77
CA GLY A 61 -3.00 7.15 -4.51
C GLY A 61 -4.28 7.01 -3.71
N SER A 62 -5.40 6.87 -4.42
CA SER A 62 -6.75 6.89 -3.85
C SER A 62 -7.65 5.82 -4.44
N PHE A 63 -8.46 5.19 -3.58
CA PHE A 63 -9.51 4.27 -4.04
C PHE A 63 -10.67 4.99 -4.74
N SER A 64 -10.72 6.32 -4.68
CA SER A 64 -11.66 7.12 -5.47
C SER A 64 -11.15 7.39 -6.89
N ASP A 65 -9.87 7.19 -7.17
CA ASP A 65 -9.26 7.33 -8.49
C ASP A 65 -8.38 6.12 -8.83
N VAL A 66 -8.98 5.14 -9.51
CA VAL A 66 -8.33 3.86 -9.87
C VAL A 66 -7.04 4.09 -10.66
N ARG A 67 -6.93 5.14 -11.47
CA ARG A 67 -5.71 5.42 -12.26
C ARG A 67 -4.49 5.63 -11.37
N THR A 68 -4.66 6.33 -10.25
CA THR A 68 -3.59 6.52 -9.27
C THR A 68 -3.14 5.21 -8.63
N LEU A 69 -4.06 4.25 -8.46
CA LEU A 69 -3.71 2.91 -7.99
C LEU A 69 -2.96 2.12 -9.06
N VAL A 70 -3.39 2.19 -10.32
CA VAL A 70 -2.69 1.56 -11.45
C VAL A 70 -1.26 2.06 -11.54
N ASP A 71 -1.05 3.38 -11.48
CA ASP A 71 0.28 3.99 -11.54
C ASP A 71 1.15 3.63 -10.33
N ALA A 72 0.57 3.45 -9.15
CA ALA A 72 1.27 2.91 -7.99
C ALA A 72 1.68 1.44 -8.19
N VAL A 73 0.78 0.61 -8.73
CA VAL A 73 1.04 -0.81 -8.95
C VAL A 73 2.11 -1.03 -10.01
N ARG A 74 2.13 -0.23 -11.10
CA ARG A 74 3.14 -0.30 -12.17
C ARG A 74 4.59 -0.15 -11.68
N GLN A 75 4.79 0.43 -10.50
CA GLN A 75 6.12 0.69 -9.94
C GLN A 75 6.71 -0.49 -9.14
N VAL A 76 5.90 -1.52 -8.85
CA VAL A 76 6.26 -2.59 -7.91
C VAL A 76 6.08 -4.00 -8.47
N ASP A 77 6.63 -5.00 -7.80
CA ASP A 77 6.48 -6.41 -8.20
C ASP A 77 5.43 -7.14 -7.33
N VAL A 78 5.21 -6.65 -6.10
CA VAL A 78 4.33 -7.27 -5.11
C VAL A 78 3.44 -6.20 -4.47
N VAL A 79 2.16 -6.52 -4.28
CA VAL A 79 1.21 -5.68 -3.54
C VAL A 79 0.72 -6.42 -2.30
N ILE A 80 0.84 -5.80 -1.13
CA ILE A 80 0.31 -6.29 0.14
C ILE A 80 -0.78 -5.33 0.62
N CYS A 81 -2.02 -5.81 0.68
CA CYS A 81 -3.14 -5.03 1.19
C CYS A 81 -3.41 -5.36 2.67
N ALA A 82 -3.16 -4.39 3.55
CA ALA A 82 -3.41 -4.47 4.99
C ALA A 82 -4.51 -3.50 5.44
N MET A 83 -5.45 -3.18 4.55
CA MET A 83 -6.59 -2.34 4.88
C MET A 83 -7.48 -3.02 5.91
N SER A 84 -7.91 -2.25 6.93
CA SER A 84 -8.90 -2.73 7.90
C SER A 84 -10.26 -2.92 7.24
N GLY A 85 -10.91 -4.06 7.48
CA GLY A 85 -12.29 -4.31 7.04
C GLY A 85 -13.33 -3.40 7.73
N VAL A 86 -12.95 -2.81 8.87
CA VAL A 86 -13.70 -1.77 9.57
C VAL A 86 -12.93 -0.47 9.41
N HIS A 87 -13.30 0.32 8.41
CA HIS A 87 -12.89 1.70 8.30
C HIS A 87 -14.07 2.55 8.74
N PHE A 88 -13.82 3.61 9.51
CA PHE A 88 -14.83 4.51 10.09
C PHE A 88 -16.11 4.59 9.22
N ARG A 89 -17.18 3.94 9.68
CA ARG A 89 -18.57 4.00 9.17
C ARG A 89 -18.93 3.23 7.90
N SER A 90 -18.07 2.39 7.30
CA SER A 90 -18.48 1.47 6.22
C SER A 90 -17.53 0.28 6.04
N HIS A 91 -18.06 -0.88 5.65
CA HIS A 91 -17.28 -2.08 5.33
C HIS A 91 -16.43 -1.88 4.07
N ASN A 92 -15.17 -1.45 4.24
CA ASN A 92 -14.24 -1.13 3.15
C ASN A 92 -13.61 -2.36 2.47
N ILE A 93 -14.10 -3.57 2.77
CA ILE A 93 -13.62 -4.80 2.12
C ILE A 93 -13.83 -4.76 0.60
N LEU A 94 -14.97 -4.21 0.14
CA LEU A 94 -15.28 -4.09 -1.28
C LEU A 94 -14.35 -3.12 -2.02
N MET A 95 -13.71 -2.18 -1.33
CA MET A 95 -12.72 -1.30 -1.96
C MET A 95 -11.51 -2.09 -2.48
N GLN A 96 -11.21 -3.27 -1.91
CA GLN A 96 -10.17 -4.14 -2.44
C GLN A 96 -10.45 -4.58 -3.89
N LEU A 97 -11.71 -4.60 -4.34
CA LEU A 97 -12.03 -4.91 -5.74
C LEU A 97 -11.43 -3.88 -6.71
N LYS A 98 -11.41 -2.59 -6.33
CA LYS A 98 -10.74 -1.55 -7.13
C LYS A 98 -9.23 -1.72 -7.17
N LEU A 99 -8.63 -2.22 -6.09
CA LEU A 99 -7.20 -2.56 -6.08
C LEU A 99 -6.92 -3.78 -6.98
N VAL A 100 -7.81 -4.77 -6.99
CA VAL A 100 -7.71 -5.92 -7.91
C VAL A 100 -7.86 -5.48 -9.37
N GLU A 101 -8.78 -4.56 -9.66
CA GLU A 101 -8.92 -3.94 -10.99
C GLU A 101 -7.63 -3.23 -11.40
N ALA A 102 -7.06 -2.40 -10.51
CA ALA A 102 -5.80 -1.73 -10.76
C ALA A 102 -4.64 -2.70 -11.01
N ILE A 103 -4.57 -3.81 -10.26
CA ILE A 103 -3.57 -4.87 -10.45
C ILE A 103 -3.71 -5.52 -11.83
N LYS A 104 -4.95 -5.85 -12.24
CA LYS A 104 -5.22 -6.43 -13.56
C LYS A 104 -4.82 -5.50 -14.69
N GLU A 105 -5.17 -4.21 -14.57
CA GLU A 105 -4.85 -3.20 -15.59
C GLU A 105 -3.34 -2.91 -15.67
N ALA A 106 -2.64 -2.87 -14.54
CA ALA A 106 -1.21 -2.63 -14.51
C ALA A 106 -0.40 -3.78 -15.14
N GLY A 107 -0.88 -5.03 -15.02
CA GLY A 107 -0.36 -6.20 -15.74
C GLY A 107 1.00 -6.72 -15.28
N ASN A 108 1.68 -6.02 -14.36
CA ASN A 108 3.02 -6.36 -13.86
C ASN A 108 3.02 -7.19 -12.57
N VAL A 109 1.87 -7.34 -11.90
CA VAL A 109 1.72 -8.14 -10.67
C VAL A 109 0.80 -9.32 -10.95
N THR A 110 1.31 -10.54 -10.79
CA THR A 110 0.53 -11.76 -11.01
C THR A 110 -0.33 -12.09 -9.79
N VAL A 111 -1.61 -12.36 -10.02
CA VAL A 111 -2.53 -12.79 -8.96
C VAL A 111 -2.33 -14.28 -8.74
N THR A 112 -1.59 -14.67 -7.71
CA THR A 112 -1.50 -16.05 -7.26
C THR A 112 -2.53 -16.29 -6.17
N ARG A 113 -3.47 -17.24 -6.38
CA ARG A 113 -4.31 -17.72 -5.27
C ARG A 113 -3.43 -18.55 -4.36
N VAL A 114 -3.36 -18.18 -3.09
CA VAL A 114 -2.78 -19.05 -2.06
C VAL A 114 -3.82 -20.16 -1.81
N PRO A 115 -3.43 -21.45 -1.84
CA PRO A 115 -4.33 -22.58 -1.62
C PRO A 115 -4.99 -22.57 -0.24
#